data_AF-A0A014PRQ5-F1
#
_entry.id   AF-A0A014PRQ5-F1
#
_cell.length_a   1.000
_cell.length_b   1.000
_cell.length_c   1.000
_cell.angle_alpha   90.00
_cell.angle_beta   90.00
_cell.angle_gamma   90.00
#
_symmetry.space_group_name_H-M   'P 1'
#
loop_
_entity.id
_entity.type
_entity.pdbx_description
1 polymer ?
#
loop_
_entity_poly.entity_id
_entity_poly.type
_entity_poly.pdbx_seq_one_letter_code
_entity_poly.pdbx_strand_id
1 'polypeptide(L)'
;MAPSFDITPRGFLDPSRRHDLRVGFTTSANTGRDPIFPATCLQVSYKFGRSREIFGQVFTARDVVSDESDGGVYYIGVPSQNVPVARAASEEHLDVEVSLHAWKDQKYLNSWIIGEIQRWGTLSEEVRAGR
;
A
#
# COMPACT_ATOMS: atom_id res chain seq x y z
N MET A 1 7.95 10.91 26.25
CA MET A 1 7.47 9.86 25.33
C MET A 1 7.13 10.52 24.01
N ALA A 2 7.68 10.05 22.89
CA ALA A 2 7.21 10.51 21.58
C ALA A 2 5.75 10.03 21.42
N PRO A 3 4.84 10.84 20.87
CA PRO A 3 3.49 10.37 20.56
C PRO A 3 3.63 9.11 19.68
N SER A 4 2.94 8.04 20.05
CA SER A 4 2.91 6.82 19.27
C SER A 4 2.20 7.11 17.95
N PHE A 5 2.98 7.16 16.88
CA PHE A 5 2.43 7.24 15.53
C PHE A 5 1.77 5.90 15.20
N ASP A 6 0.49 5.96 14.87
CA ASP A 6 -0.28 4.77 14.53
C ASP A 6 -1.14 5.02 13.28
N ILE A 7 -1.24 3.99 12.45
CA ILE A 7 -2.10 3.96 11.28
C ILE A 7 -3.09 2.81 11.48
N THR A 8 -4.37 3.10 11.31
CA THR A 8 -5.42 2.08 11.28
C THR A 8 -5.90 1.90 9.84
N PRO A 9 -5.74 0.72 9.23
CA PRO A 9 -6.30 0.42 7.91
C PRO A 9 -7.82 0.60 7.89
N ARG A 10 -8.35 1.16 6.80
CA ARG A 10 -9.79 1.42 6.64
C ARG A 10 -10.36 0.87 5.36
N GLY A 11 -9.58 0.88 4.28
CA GLY A 11 -10.03 0.40 2.99
C GLY A 11 -8.86 -0.07 2.16
N PHE A 12 -9.10 -1.11 1.38
CA PHE A 12 -8.14 -1.64 0.44
C PHE A 12 -8.89 -1.98 -0.84
N LEU A 13 -8.48 -1.38 -1.95
CA LEU A 13 -9.03 -1.68 -3.26
C LEU A 13 -7.93 -2.32 -4.10
N ASP A 14 -8.17 -3.55 -4.53
CA ASP A 14 -7.26 -4.30 -5.38
C ASP A 14 -6.95 -3.52 -6.67
N PRO A 15 -5.71 -3.61 -7.16
CA PRO A 15 -5.36 -3.00 -8.44
C PRO A 15 -6.10 -3.74 -9.55
N SER A 16 -6.59 -3.00 -10.56
CA SER A 16 -7.17 -3.56 -11.77
C SER A 16 -6.67 -2.83 -13.01
N ARG A 17 -7.01 -3.30 -14.22
CA ARG A 17 -6.64 -2.60 -15.47
C ARG A 17 -7.15 -1.16 -15.55
N ARG A 18 -8.18 -0.82 -14.78
CA ARG A 18 -8.86 0.48 -14.83
C ARG A 18 -8.65 1.31 -13.55
N HIS A 19 -8.08 0.70 -12.51
CA HIS A 19 -7.99 1.32 -11.19
C HIS A 19 -6.65 1.00 -10.55
N ASP A 20 -6.03 2.04 -10.00
CA ASP A 20 -4.85 1.93 -9.16
C ASP A 20 -5.19 1.20 -7.86
N LEU A 21 -4.16 0.61 -7.24
CA LEU A 21 -4.29 0.08 -5.89
C LEU A 21 -4.59 1.25 -4.95
N ARG A 22 -5.69 1.17 -4.19
CA ARG A 22 -6.04 2.22 -3.22
C ARG A 22 -5.86 1.69 -1.81
N VAL A 23 -4.98 2.35 -1.07
CA VAL A 23 -4.70 2.08 0.36
C VAL A 23 -5.34 3.20 1.18
N GLY A 24 -6.43 2.89 1.87
CA GLY A 24 -7.19 3.79 2.73
C GLY A 24 -6.91 3.54 4.21
N PHE A 25 -6.66 4.60 4.98
CA PHE A 25 -6.31 4.50 6.39
C PHE A 25 -6.69 5.75 7.20
N THR A 26 -6.83 5.59 8.51
CA THR A 26 -6.83 6.70 9.48
C THR A 26 -5.49 6.75 10.21
N THR A 27 -5.13 7.92 10.70
CA THR A 27 -3.85 8.20 11.38
C THR A 27 -4.13 8.72 12.78
N SER A 28 -3.25 8.43 13.76
CA SER A 28 -3.27 9.09 15.07
C SER A 28 -2.73 10.53 15.02
N ALA A 29 -2.26 10.99 13.86
CA ALA A 29 -1.73 12.33 13.66
C ALA A 29 -2.83 13.40 13.82
N ASN A 30 -2.89 14.00 15.00
CA ASN A 30 -3.85 15.06 15.35
C ASN A 30 -3.48 16.46 14.82
N THR A 31 -2.55 16.57 13.85
CA THR A 31 -2.01 17.89 13.47
C THR A 31 -2.78 18.59 12.35
N GLY A 32 -3.66 17.88 11.62
CA GLY A 32 -4.50 18.38 10.53
C GLY A 32 -3.73 18.92 9.30
N ARG A 33 -2.45 19.27 9.45
CA ARG A 33 -1.58 19.80 8.39
C ARG A 33 -0.74 18.72 7.72
N ASP A 34 -0.36 17.69 8.48
CA ASP A 34 0.45 16.59 7.98
C ASP A 34 -0.16 15.27 8.49
N PRO A 35 -0.80 14.49 7.60
CA PRO A 35 -1.51 13.27 7.99
C PRO A 35 -0.56 12.14 8.38
N ILE A 36 0.72 12.23 8.05
CA ILE A 36 1.69 11.16 8.33
C ILE A 36 2.68 11.56 9.42
N PHE A 37 2.61 12.77 9.96
CA PHE A 37 3.48 13.20 11.04
C PHE A 37 3.39 12.23 12.24
N PRO A 38 4.53 11.79 12.82
CA PRO A 38 5.90 12.25 12.63
C PRO A 38 6.69 11.51 11.55
N ALA A 39 6.08 10.62 10.77
CA ALA A 39 6.72 10.04 9.61
C ALA A 39 6.96 11.13 8.54
N THR A 40 8.08 11.01 7.84
CA THR A 40 8.40 11.84 6.66
C THR A 40 7.96 11.18 5.37
N CYS A 41 7.85 9.85 5.37
CA CYS A 41 7.34 9.09 4.24
C CYS A 41 6.72 7.75 4.68
N LEU A 42 5.82 7.28 3.83
CA LEU A 42 5.24 5.94 3.87
C LEU A 42 5.78 5.12 2.70
N GLN A 43 5.83 3.81 2.84
CA GLN A 43 6.25 2.90 1.77
C GLN A 43 5.38 1.66 1.77
N VAL A 44 4.85 1.30 0.60
CA VAL A 44 4.08 0.07 0.44
C VAL A 44 5.04 -1.09 0.17
N SER A 45 4.78 -2.24 0.78
CA SER A 45 5.48 -3.48 0.49
C SER A 45 4.51 -4.61 0.14
N TYR A 46 5.04 -5.62 -0.54
CA TYR A 46 4.29 -6.76 -1.08
C TYR A 46 4.99 -8.06 -0.71
N LYS A 47 4.27 -8.99 -0.09
CA LYS A 47 4.79 -10.29 0.29
C LYS A 47 3.93 -11.39 -0.34
N PHE A 48 4.54 -12.20 -1.20
CA PHE A 48 3.86 -13.23 -1.99
C PHE A 48 3.99 -14.58 -1.28
N GLY A 49 2.95 -15.00 -0.55
CA GLY A 49 3.01 -16.22 0.27
C GLY A 49 4.25 -16.27 1.19
N ARG A 50 5.12 -17.27 0.98
CA ARG A 50 6.37 -17.45 1.75
C ARG A 50 7.60 -16.76 1.12
N SER A 51 7.41 -15.92 0.10
CA SER A 51 8.50 -15.22 -0.56
C SER A 51 9.10 -14.12 0.32
N ARG A 52 10.23 -13.57 -0.17
CA ARG A 52 10.76 -12.31 0.33
C ARG A 52 9.76 -11.17 0.09
N GLU A 53 9.68 -10.25 1.04
CA GLU A 53 8.97 -8.99 0.92
C GLU A 53 9.67 -8.06 -0.09
N ILE A 54 8.88 -7.44 -0.97
CA ILE A 54 9.34 -6.49 -1.97
C ILE A 54 8.84 -5.11 -1.58
N PHE A 55 9.75 -4.16 -1.40
CA PHE A 55 9.43 -2.77 -1.11
C PHE A 55 9.17 -2.00 -2.41
N GLY A 56 8.00 -1.37 -2.49
CA GLY A 56 7.56 -0.59 -3.63
C GLY A 56 7.84 0.90 -3.49
N GLN A 57 6.96 1.69 -4.09
CA GLN A 57 7.05 3.15 -4.14
C GLN A 57 6.97 3.78 -2.74
N VAL A 58 7.72 4.87 -2.58
CA VAL A 58 7.71 5.74 -1.39
C VAL A 58 6.75 6.90 -1.64
N PHE A 59 5.94 7.21 -0.62
CA PHE A 59 4.92 8.24 -0.61
C PHE A 59 5.23 9.26 0.48
N THR A 60 5.10 10.53 0.15
CA THR A 60 5.24 11.65 1.09
C THR A 60 3.87 12.16 1.51
N ALA A 61 3.81 13.10 2.46
CA ALA A 61 2.56 13.73 2.87
C ALA A 61 1.76 14.35 1.70
N ARG A 62 2.44 14.71 0.59
CA ARG A 62 1.80 15.28 -0.62
C ARG A 62 1.07 14.25 -1.47
N ASP A 63 1.48 12.99 -1.37
CA ASP A 63 0.88 11.88 -2.10
C ASP A 63 -0.34 11.30 -1.35
N VAL A 64 -0.59 11.76 -0.13
CA VAL A 64 -1.70 11.36 0.73
C VAL A 64 -2.89 12.29 0.48
N VAL A 65 -3.99 11.71 0.00
CA VAL A 65 -5.22 12.45 -0.31
C VAL A 65 -6.22 12.24 0.82
N SER A 66 -6.77 13.33 1.37
CA SER A 66 -7.88 13.26 2.32
C SER A 66 -9.21 13.12 1.60
N ASP A 67 -10.04 12.18 2.03
CA ASP A 67 -11.46 12.15 1.66
C ASP A 67 -12.27 12.72 2.82
N GLU A 68 -12.57 14.02 2.73
CA GLU A 68 -13.32 14.73 3.79
C GLU A 68 -14.76 14.20 3.93
N SER A 69 -15.28 13.50 2.91
CA SER A 69 -16.60 12.88 2.95
C SER A 69 -16.64 11.58 3.76
N ASP A 70 -15.47 10.94 3.98
CA ASP A 70 -15.34 9.63 4.64
C ASP A 70 -14.81 9.75 6.08
N GLY A 71 -15.12 10.85 6.78
CA GLY A 71 -14.86 10.96 8.22
C GLY A 71 -13.38 11.00 8.62
N GLY A 72 -12.50 11.53 7.76
CA GLY A 72 -11.07 11.70 8.06
C GLY A 72 -10.19 10.52 7.61
N VAL A 73 -10.65 9.75 6.62
CA VAL A 73 -9.85 8.72 5.96
C VAL A 73 -8.92 9.36 4.92
N TYR A 74 -7.68 8.89 4.91
CA TYR A 74 -6.64 9.25 3.97
C TYR A 74 -6.37 8.11 3.01
N TYR A 75 -5.94 8.43 1.79
CA TYR A 75 -5.66 7.45 0.75
C TYR A 75 -4.33 7.69 0.06
N ILE A 76 -3.69 6.58 -0.29
CA ILE A 76 -2.58 6.52 -1.24
C ILE A 76 -3.03 5.69 -2.44
N GLY A 77 -2.79 6.20 -3.65
CA GLY A 77 -2.92 5.46 -4.89
C GLY A 77 -1.57 4.91 -5.33
N VAL A 78 -1.45 3.59 -5.50
CA VAL A 78 -0.28 2.99 -6.15
C VAL A 78 -0.67 2.62 -7.58
N PRO A 79 -0.03 3.22 -8.60
CA PRO A 79 -0.29 2.89 -9.99
C PRO A 79 -0.20 1.37 -10.22
N SER A 80 -1.18 0.79 -10.91
CA SER A 80 -1.23 -0.67 -11.12
C SER A 80 0.06 -1.24 -11.73
N GLN A 81 0.72 -0.49 -12.61
CA GLN A 81 2.02 -0.83 -13.22
C GLN A 81 3.20 -0.84 -12.23
N ASN A 82 3.07 -0.17 -11.08
CA ASN A 82 4.08 -0.14 -10.03
C ASN A 82 3.88 -1.27 -9.01
N VAL A 83 2.76 -2.00 -9.07
CA VAL A 83 2.53 -3.17 -8.22
C VAL A 83 3.36 -4.33 -8.77
N PRO A 84 4.29 -4.91 -7.98
CA PRO A 84 5.13 -5.99 -8.46
C PRO A 84 4.29 -7.21 -8.86
N VAL A 85 4.67 -7.86 -9.95
CA VAL A 85 4.07 -9.12 -10.38
C VAL A 85 5.04 -10.25 -10.04
N ALA A 86 4.60 -11.22 -9.24
CA ALA A 86 5.35 -12.45 -9.09
C ALA A 86 5.30 -13.22 -10.41
N ARG A 87 6.47 -13.48 -11.01
CA ARG A 87 6.59 -14.49 -12.06
C ARG A 87 6.46 -15.84 -11.37
N ALA A 88 5.23 -16.34 -11.26
CA ALA A 88 4.96 -17.67 -10.77
C ALA A 88 5.67 -18.67 -11.70
N ALA A 89 6.80 -19.21 -11.24
CA ALA A 89 7.57 -20.13 -12.06
C ALA A 89 6.90 -21.49 -12.22
N SER A 90 5.89 -21.85 -11.41
CA SER A 90 5.11 -23.09 -11.61
C SER A 90 3.86 -23.25 -10.74
N GLU A 91 3.57 -22.42 -9.74
CA GLU A 91 2.46 -22.71 -8.82
C GLU A 91 1.58 -21.48 -8.57
N GLU A 92 0.31 -21.67 -8.90
CA GLU A 92 -0.92 -21.21 -8.24
C GLU A 92 -0.91 -19.84 -7.56
N HIS A 93 -1.86 -18.99 -8.00
CA HIS A 93 -2.54 -17.94 -7.25
C HIS A 93 -1.95 -17.64 -5.86
N LEU A 94 -0.87 -16.86 -5.81
CA LEU A 94 -0.31 -16.44 -4.53
C LEU A 94 -1.10 -15.24 -4.01
N ASP A 95 -1.63 -15.37 -2.80
CA ASP A 95 -2.15 -14.24 -2.05
C ASP A 95 -0.99 -13.30 -1.69
N VAL A 96 -1.22 -12.00 -1.86
CA VAL A 96 -0.21 -10.96 -1.67
C VAL A 96 -0.59 -10.10 -0.49
N GLU A 97 0.10 -10.28 0.63
CA GLU A 97 -0.01 -9.40 1.78
C GLU A 97 0.61 -8.04 1.42
N VAL A 98 -0.17 -6.98 1.62
CA VAL A 98 0.24 -5.61 1.37
C VAL A 98 0.38 -4.89 2.71
N SER A 99 1.60 -4.43 2.99
CA SER A 99 1.90 -3.68 4.21
C SER A 99 2.28 -2.24 3.89
N LEU A 100 1.98 -1.34 4.83
CA LEU A 100 2.38 0.05 4.80
C LEU A 100 3.39 0.29 5.91
N HIS A 101 4.55 0.83 5.54
CA HIS A 101 5.66 1.11 6.43
C HIS A 101 5.82 2.60 6.61
N ALA A 102 6.08 3.05 7.83
CA ALA A 102 6.34 4.44 8.15
C ALA A 102 7.80 4.68 8.50
N TRP A 103 8.34 5.77 7.97
CA TRP A 103 9.75 6.13 8.12
C TRP A 103 9.88 7.60 8.49
N LYS A 104 10.91 7.92 9.27
CA LYS A 104 11.34 9.30 9.56
C LYS A 104 12.83 9.43 9.30
N ASP A 105 13.22 10.22 8.30
CA ASP A 105 14.64 10.50 7.99
C ASP A 105 15.49 9.21 7.98
N GLN A 106 15.03 8.18 7.26
CA GLN A 106 15.61 6.81 7.17
C GLN A 106 15.44 5.91 8.39
N LYS A 107 14.90 6.41 9.50
CA LYS A 107 14.57 5.58 10.67
C LYS A 107 13.20 4.93 10.47
N TYR A 108 13.15 3.60 10.55
CA TYR A 108 11.90 2.85 10.60
C TYR A 108 11.11 3.21 11.88
N LEU A 109 9.82 3.51 11.71
CA LEU A 109 8.92 3.81 12.82
C LEU A 109 8.05 2.59 13.14
N ASN A 110 7.25 2.13 12.18
CA ASN A 110 6.31 1.02 12.34
C ASN A 110 5.77 0.53 10.98
N SER A 111 5.03 -0.58 10.99
CA SER A 111 4.34 -1.14 9.82
C SER A 111 2.97 -1.67 10.18
N TRP A 112 2.05 -1.65 9.21
CA TRP A 112 0.70 -2.20 9.35
C TRP A 112 0.32 -2.99 8.10
N ILE A 113 -0.28 -4.16 8.29
CA ILE A 113 -0.90 -4.90 7.19
C ILE A 113 -2.16 -4.15 6.79
N ILE A 114 -2.23 -3.70 5.55
CA ILE A 114 -3.35 -2.91 5.03
C ILE A 114 -4.40 -3.80 4.39
N GLY A 115 -3.97 -4.88 3.76
CA GLY A 115 -4.86 -5.78 3.06
C GLY A 115 -4.10 -6.91 2.37
N GLU A 116 -4.86 -7.71 1.64
CA GLU A 116 -4.35 -8.85 0.89
C GLU A 116 -4.96 -8.80 -0.51
N ILE A 117 -4.13 -8.90 -1.55
CA ILE A 117 -4.59 -9.05 -2.93
C ILE A 117 -4.68 -10.54 -3.21
N GLN A 118 -5.90 -11.02 -3.43
CA GLN A 118 -6.13 -12.42 -3.73
C GLN A 118 -5.83 -12.72 -5.21
N ARG A 119 -5.21 -13.87 -5.46
CA ARG A 119 -4.97 -14.40 -6.83
C ARG A 119 -4.19 -13.44 -7.75
N TRP A 120 -3.24 -12.68 -7.21
CA TRP A 120 -2.45 -11.71 -7.98
C TRP A 120 -1.40 -12.41 -8.85
N GLY A 121 -1.75 -12.65 -10.12
CA GLY A 121 -0.89 -13.34 -11.09
C GLY A 121 -1.48 -13.45 -12.50
N THR A 122 -2.81 -13.35 -12.64
CA THR A 122 -3.50 -13.54 -13.94
C THR A 122 -3.51 -12.28 -14.83
N LEU A 123 -3.20 -11.10 -14.30
CA LEU A 123 -3.29 -9.84 -15.07
C LEU A 123 -2.26 -9.72 -16.21
N SER A 124 -1.24 -10.58 -16.24
CA SER A 124 -0.17 -10.56 -17.25
C SER A 124 -0.40 -11.51 -18.44
N GLU A 125 -1.22 -12.55 -18.32
CA GLU A 125 -1.38 -13.55 -19.40
C GLU A 125 -2.46 -13.17 -20.43
N GLU A 126 -3.51 -12.44 -20.03
CA GLU A 126 -4.46 -11.87 -20.99
C GLU A 126 -3.88 -10.69 -21.82
N VAL A 127 -2.60 -10.32 -21.62
CA VAL A 127 -1.88 -9.34 -22.44
C VAL A 127 -1.19 -10.01 -23.63
N ARG A 128 -1.03 -11.34 -23.64
CA ARG A 128 -0.42 -12.07 -24.77
C ARG A 128 -1.42 -12.77 -25.70
N ALA A 129 -2.68 -12.92 -25.28
CA ALA A 129 -3.71 -13.59 -26.07
C ALA A 129 -4.57 -12.64 -26.94
N GLY A 130 -4.41 -11.32 -26.81
CA GLY A 130 -5.14 -10.31 -27.55
C GLY A 130 -4.29 -9.60 -28.60
N ARG A 131 -4.10 -10.29 -29.75
CA ARG A 131 -3.69 -9.80 -31.09
C ARG A 131 -2.77 -8.58 -31.20
#